data_AF-A0A963XGF3-F1
#
_entry.id   AF-A0A963XGF3-F1
#
_cell.length_a   1.000
_cell.length_b   1.000
_cell.length_c   1.000
_cell.angle_alpha   90.00
_cell.angle_beta   90.00
_cell.angle_gamma   90.00
#
_symmetry.space_group_name_H-M   'P 1'
#
loop_
_entity.id
_entity.type
_entity.pdbx_description
1 polymer ?
#
loop_
_entity_poly.entity_id
_entity_poly.type
_entity_poly.pdbx_seq_one_letter_code
_entity_poly.pdbx_strand_id
1 'polypeptide(L)'
;DGSDAMAEAAAAAVAEALAPAGTVDLAAAELAPGTRLAQIGAYANADDAEAAWDAALGRFGALMDGKRRVIETAESGGQTFYRLRVEGFADLDDARRFCAALMADNAECVPTTVR
;
A
#
# COMPACT_ATOMS: atom_id res chain seq x y z
N ASP A 1 -21.12 -31.27 7.22
CA ASP A 1 -21.00 -30.15 6.28
C ASP A 1 -21.08 -28.82 7.01
N GLY A 2 -19.98 -28.35 7.58
CA GLY A 2 -19.98 -27.13 8.42
C GLY A 2 -18.71 -26.92 9.22
N SER A 3 -17.90 -27.96 9.38
CA SER A 3 -16.62 -27.93 10.09
C SER A 3 -15.47 -27.37 9.24
N ASP A 4 -15.52 -27.52 7.90
CA ASP A 4 -14.52 -26.97 6.98
C ASP A 4 -14.60 -25.44 6.86
N ALA A 5 -15.81 -24.86 6.83
CA ALA A 5 -15.98 -23.41 6.73
C ALA A 5 -15.42 -22.65 7.95
N MET A 6 -15.48 -23.26 9.14
CA MET A 6 -14.91 -22.67 10.36
C MET A 6 -13.39 -22.78 10.40
N ALA A 7 -12.81 -23.81 9.75
CA ALA A 7 -11.37 -24.00 9.66
C ALA A 7 -10.71 -23.01 8.68
N GLU A 8 -11.34 -22.72 7.54
CA GLU A 8 -10.87 -21.70 6.59
C GLU A 8 -10.98 -20.28 7.15
N ALA A 9 -12.06 -19.95 7.87
CA ALA A 9 -12.21 -18.65 8.53
C ALA A 9 -11.16 -18.46 9.65
N ALA A 10 -10.82 -19.52 10.37
CA ALA A 10 -9.78 -19.48 11.41
C ALA A 10 -8.37 -19.31 10.80
N ALA A 11 -8.08 -19.93 9.66
CA ALA A 11 -6.79 -19.78 8.99
C ALA A 11 -6.57 -18.34 8.47
N ALA A 12 -7.62 -17.71 7.93
CA ALA A 12 -7.56 -16.31 7.50
C ALA A 12 -7.32 -15.35 8.68
N ALA A 13 -8.00 -15.56 9.81
CA ALA A 13 -7.82 -14.74 11.01
C ALA A 13 -6.42 -14.88 11.64
N VAL A 14 -5.80 -16.07 11.54
CA VAL A 14 -4.44 -16.30 12.08
C VAL A 14 -3.37 -15.69 11.17
N ALA A 15 -3.57 -15.68 9.85
CA ALA A 15 -2.68 -14.99 8.92
C ALA A 15 -2.69 -13.46 9.15
N GLU A 16 -3.85 -12.89 9.44
CA GLU A 16 -4.00 -11.46 9.75
C GLU A 16 -3.41 -11.09 11.13
N ALA A 17 -3.48 -12.00 12.11
CA ALA A 17 -2.90 -11.81 13.44
C ALA A 17 -1.36 -11.96 13.49
N LEU A 18 -0.74 -12.55 12.46
CA LEU A 18 0.72 -12.69 12.33
C LEU A 18 1.38 -11.49 11.62
N ALA A 19 0.60 -10.50 11.19
CA ALA A 19 1.15 -9.24 10.71
C ALA A 19 1.87 -8.51 11.86
N PRO A 20 3.10 -8.00 11.65
CA PRO A 20 3.85 -7.32 12.71
C PRO A 20 3.09 -6.10 13.23
N ALA A 21 3.08 -5.97 14.57
CA ALA A 21 2.30 -4.97 15.29
C ALA A 21 2.84 -3.54 15.06
N GLY A 22 2.01 -2.74 14.40
CA GLY A 22 2.23 -1.33 14.07
C GLY A 22 1.64 -1.07 12.70
N THR A 23 0.32 -0.99 12.57
CA THR A 23 -0.39 -0.97 11.28
C THR A 23 -0.16 0.35 10.53
N VAL A 24 1.06 0.52 10.01
CA VAL A 24 1.34 1.36 8.85
C VAL A 24 0.72 0.70 7.62
N ASP A 25 0.58 -0.62 7.64
CA ASP A 25 -0.03 -1.43 6.58
C ASP A 25 -1.55 -1.39 6.61
N LEU A 26 -2.11 -1.05 5.46
CA LEU A 26 -3.52 -1.22 5.12
C LEU A 26 -3.63 -2.27 4.03
N ALA A 27 -4.54 -3.24 4.21
CA ALA A 27 -4.85 -4.14 3.12
C ALA A 27 -5.59 -3.38 2.03
N ALA A 28 -5.18 -3.57 0.77
CA ALA A 28 -5.83 -2.95 -0.37
C ALA A 28 -7.34 -3.26 -0.45
N ALA A 29 -7.75 -4.43 0.07
CA ALA A 29 -9.14 -4.88 0.12
C ALA A 29 -10.01 -4.12 1.14
N GLU A 30 -9.41 -3.47 2.14
CA GLU A 30 -10.14 -2.69 3.16
C GLU A 30 -10.44 -1.26 2.70
N LEU A 31 -9.85 -0.83 1.58
CA LEU A 31 -10.02 0.53 1.08
C LEU A 31 -11.36 0.68 0.35
N ALA A 32 -12.16 1.65 0.80
CA ALA A 32 -13.40 1.98 0.11
C ALA A 32 -13.14 2.47 -1.33
N PRO A 33 -14.02 2.15 -2.30
CA PRO A 33 -13.97 2.74 -3.63
C PRO A 33 -13.98 4.27 -3.55
N GLY A 34 -13.14 4.91 -4.37
CA GLY A 34 -12.95 6.36 -4.34
C GLY A 34 -11.90 6.85 -3.34
N THR A 35 -11.35 5.98 -2.47
CA THR A 35 -10.21 6.32 -1.60
C THR A 35 -9.05 6.87 -2.43
N ARG A 36 -8.42 7.95 -1.93
CA ARG A 36 -7.34 8.67 -2.61
C ARG A 36 -6.02 8.07 -2.22
N LEU A 37 -5.21 7.72 -3.21
CA LEU A 37 -3.92 7.07 -3.03
C LEU A 37 -2.86 7.73 -3.91
N ALA A 38 -1.60 7.48 -3.60
CA ALA A 38 -0.47 7.78 -4.47
C ALA A 38 0.36 6.52 -4.67
N GLN A 39 0.53 6.06 -5.91
CA GLN A 39 1.41 4.94 -6.22
C GLN A 39 2.83 5.45 -6.36
N ILE A 40 3.75 4.96 -5.54
CA ILE A 40 5.16 5.41 -5.50
C ILE A 40 6.14 4.36 -6.03
N GLY A 41 5.64 3.17 -6.42
CA GLY A 41 6.45 2.17 -7.10
C GLY A 41 5.70 0.86 -7.39
N ALA A 42 6.37 -0.02 -8.13
CA ALA A 42 5.96 -1.40 -8.38
C ALA A 42 7.18 -2.31 -8.35
N TYR A 43 7.10 -3.41 -7.60
CA TYR A 43 8.22 -4.28 -7.25
C TYR A 43 7.91 -5.74 -7.59
N ALA A 44 8.94 -6.57 -7.67
CA ALA A 44 8.81 -8.00 -8.00
C ALA A 44 8.38 -8.87 -6.82
N ASN A 45 8.64 -8.42 -5.59
CA ASN A 45 8.26 -9.09 -4.34
C ASN A 45 7.84 -8.06 -3.28
N ALA A 46 7.25 -8.55 -2.18
CA ALA A 46 6.78 -7.70 -1.09
C ALA A 46 7.95 -7.05 -0.33
N ASP A 47 9.03 -7.79 -0.05
CA ASP A 47 10.19 -7.30 0.70
C ASP A 47 10.82 -6.05 0.05
N ASP A 48 10.93 -6.02 -1.28
CA ASP A 48 11.43 -4.87 -2.04
C ASP A 48 10.49 -3.65 -1.91
N ALA A 49 9.17 -3.89 -1.88
CA ALA A 49 8.18 -2.82 -1.68
C ALA A 49 8.24 -2.27 -0.25
N GLU A 50 8.46 -3.14 0.74
CA GLU A 50 8.64 -2.72 2.13
C GLU A 50 9.93 -1.92 2.32
N ALA A 51 11.05 -2.41 1.78
CA ALA A 51 12.33 -1.71 1.84
C ALA A 51 12.28 -0.33 1.14
N ALA A 52 11.55 -0.25 0.01
CA ALA A 52 11.35 1.01 -0.68
C ALA A 52 10.50 2.00 0.12
N TRP A 53 9.50 1.52 0.87
CA TRP A 53 8.75 2.35 1.81
C TRP A 53 9.65 2.92 2.91
N ASP A 54 10.49 2.09 3.52
CA ASP A 54 11.41 2.54 4.57
C ASP A 54 12.42 3.56 4.03
N ALA A 55 12.92 3.35 2.80
CA ALA A 55 13.74 4.34 2.10
C ALA A 55 12.98 5.66 1.87
N ALA A 56 11.69 5.59 1.50
CA ALA A 56 10.84 6.76 1.34
C ALA A 56 10.57 7.47 2.67
N LEU A 57 10.40 6.75 3.78
CA LEU A 57 10.31 7.34 5.13
C LEU A 57 11.59 8.08 5.51
N GLY A 58 12.76 7.48 5.27
CA GLY A 58 14.05 8.11 5.57
C GLY A 58 14.32 9.36 4.74
N ARG A 59 13.87 9.38 3.48
CA ARG A 59 14.09 10.49 2.55
C ARG A 59 13.03 11.59 2.64
N PHE A 60 11.77 11.22 2.84
CA PHE A 60 10.60 12.09 2.75
C PHE A 60 9.80 12.14 4.05
N GLY A 61 10.41 11.88 5.20
CA GLY A 61 9.72 11.69 6.48
C GLY A 61 8.61 12.69 6.80
N ALA A 62 8.83 13.99 6.53
CA ALA A 62 7.80 15.02 6.76
C ALA A 62 6.58 14.91 5.81
N LEU A 63 6.76 14.44 4.58
CA LEU A 63 5.66 14.20 3.63
C LEU A 63 4.93 12.88 3.90
N MET A 64 5.63 11.93 4.49
CA MET A 64 5.13 10.60 4.83
C MET A 64 4.50 10.56 6.23
N ASP A 65 4.63 11.62 7.03
CA ASP A 65 4.07 11.70 8.37
C ASP A 65 2.54 11.53 8.34
N GLY A 66 2.03 10.66 9.21
CA GLY A 66 0.62 10.27 9.24
C GLY A 66 0.10 9.53 8.00
N LYS A 67 0.97 9.17 7.05
CA LYS A 67 0.59 8.36 5.87
C LYS A 67 0.66 6.88 6.19
N ARG A 68 -0.13 6.09 5.46
CA ARG A 68 -0.19 4.64 5.58
C ARG A 68 0.30 3.97 4.30
N ARG A 69 0.95 2.83 4.45
CA ARG A 69 1.44 1.96 3.39
C ARG A 69 0.33 1.03 2.94
N VAL A 70 0.22 0.86 1.63
CA VAL A 70 -0.66 -0.15 1.01
C VAL A 70 0.20 -0.90 0.01
N ILE A 71 0.41 -2.20 0.22
CA ILE A 71 1.05 -3.08 -0.76
C ILE A 71 -0.05 -3.90 -1.43
N GLU A 72 -0.26 -3.67 -2.72
CA GLU A 72 -1.25 -4.39 -3.52
C GLU A 72 -0.57 -5.37 -4.47
N THR A 73 -0.97 -6.64 -4.40
CA THR A 73 -0.60 -7.66 -5.38
C THR A 73 -1.38 -7.44 -6.68
N ALA A 74 -0.67 -7.37 -7.80
CA ALA A 74 -1.24 -7.25 -9.13
C ALA A 74 -0.56 -8.23 -10.09
N GLU A 75 -1.33 -8.84 -11.00
CA GLU A 75 -0.79 -9.72 -12.04
C GLU A 75 -0.79 -9.01 -13.39
N SER A 76 0.31 -9.12 -14.12
CA SER A 76 0.44 -8.58 -15.48
C SER A 76 1.29 -9.52 -16.33
N GLY A 77 0.75 -9.99 -17.45
CA GLY A 77 1.48 -10.87 -18.38
C GLY A 77 1.90 -12.22 -17.77
N GLY A 78 1.19 -12.72 -16.76
CA GLY A 78 1.52 -13.96 -16.05
C GLY A 78 2.60 -13.82 -14.98
N GLN A 79 3.00 -12.58 -14.65
CA GLN A 79 3.90 -12.28 -13.54
C GLN A 79 3.14 -11.51 -12.46
N THR A 80 3.39 -11.87 -11.20
CA THR A 80 2.90 -11.15 -10.04
C THR A 80 3.85 -10.00 -9.69
N PHE A 81 3.28 -8.84 -9.38
CA PHE A 81 3.97 -7.63 -8.96
C PHE A 81 3.31 -7.05 -7.72
N TYR A 82 4.06 -6.26 -6.97
CA TYR A 82 3.66 -5.65 -5.72
C TYR A 82 3.70 -4.13 -5.89
N ARG A 83 2.52 -3.51 -5.92
CA ARG A 83 2.39 -2.06 -6.06
C ARG A 83 2.44 -1.41 -4.69
N LEU A 84 3.37 -0.48 -4.53
CA LEU A 84 3.47 0.32 -3.32
C LEU A 84 2.63 1.58 -3.48
N ARG A 85 1.64 1.74 -2.61
CA ARG A 85 0.79 2.92 -2.55
C ARG A 85 0.80 3.54 -1.17
N VAL A 86 0.56 4.84 -1.16
CA VAL A 86 0.43 5.68 0.01
C VAL A 86 -1.04 6.04 0.18
N GLU A 87 -1.54 5.93 1.40
CA GLU A 87 -2.87 6.37 1.82
C GLU A 87 -2.74 7.48 2.88
N GLY A 88 -3.82 8.24 3.07
CA GLY A 88 -3.91 9.28 4.10
C GLY A 88 -4.10 10.67 3.49
N PHE A 89 -4.70 10.74 2.30
CA PHE A 89 -4.97 11.99 1.60
C PHE A 89 -6.42 12.41 1.79
N ALA A 90 -6.63 13.72 2.06
CA ALA A 90 -7.97 14.26 2.22
C ALA A 90 -8.75 14.28 0.88
N ASP A 91 -8.05 14.56 -0.22
CA ASP A 91 -8.61 14.62 -1.56
C ASP A 91 -7.55 14.28 -2.63
N LEU A 92 -7.97 14.32 -3.90
CA LEU A 92 -7.08 14.02 -5.02
C LEU A 92 -6.01 15.11 -5.22
N ASP A 93 -6.28 16.36 -4.83
CA ASP A 93 -5.30 17.44 -4.96
C ASP A 93 -4.19 17.31 -3.92
N ASP A 94 -4.49 16.81 -2.73
CA ASP A 94 -3.50 16.43 -1.72
C ASP A 94 -2.55 15.33 -2.24
N ALA A 95 -3.11 14.26 -2.80
CA ALA A 95 -2.31 13.20 -3.45
C ALA A 95 -1.46 13.73 -4.62
N ARG A 96 -1.99 14.67 -5.42
CA ARG A 96 -1.23 15.33 -6.50
C ARG A 96 -0.08 16.18 -5.97
N ARG A 97 -0.29 16.94 -4.90
CA ARG A 97 0.77 17.75 -4.26
C ARG A 97 1.87 16.88 -3.68
N PHE A 98 1.49 15.78 -3.02
CA PHE A 98 2.44 14.78 -2.55
C PHE A 98 3.29 14.23 -3.69
N CYS A 99 2.65 13.79 -4.79
CA CYS A 99 3.40 13.30 -5.95
C CYS A 99 4.30 14.36 -6.58
N ALA A 100 3.84 15.61 -6.68
CA ALA A 100 4.67 16.70 -7.19
C ALA A 100 5.95 16.90 -6.34
N ALA A 101 5.85 16.77 -5.02
CA ALA A 101 6.99 16.88 -4.12
C ALA A 101 7.99 15.71 -4.29
N LEU A 102 7.49 14.48 -4.42
CA LEU A 102 8.34 13.30 -4.69
C LEU A 102 9.06 13.41 -6.04
N MET A 103 8.31 13.78 -7.09
CA MET A 103 8.86 13.94 -8.44
C MET A 103 9.89 15.07 -8.53
N ALA A 104 9.74 16.14 -7.73
CA ALA A 104 10.74 17.21 -7.65
C ALA A 104 12.09 16.72 -7.13
N ASP A 105 12.10 15.62 -6.39
CA ASP A 105 13.30 14.94 -5.91
C ASP A 105 13.62 13.67 -6.74
N ASN A 106 13.11 13.58 -7.98
CA ASN A 106 13.32 12.46 -8.92
C ASN A 106 12.80 11.10 -8.42
N ALA A 107 11.80 11.07 -7.53
CA ALA A 107 11.09 9.84 -7.17
C ALA A 107 9.86 9.62 -8.08
N GLU A 108 9.52 8.36 -8.33
CA GLU A 108 8.31 8.00 -9.06
C GLU A 108 7.07 8.22 -8.18
N CYS A 109 6.03 8.86 -8.70
CA CYS A 109 4.75 8.97 -8.03
C CYS A 109 3.60 9.23 -9.00
N VAL A 110 2.50 8.49 -8.84
CA VAL A 110 1.28 8.65 -9.64
C VAL A 110 0.06 8.76 -8.71
N PRO A 111 -0.68 9.89 -8.71
CA PRO A 111 -1.90 10.01 -7.94
C PRO A 111 -2.98 9.11 -8.55
N THR A 112 -3.65 8.33 -7.70
CA THR A 112 -4.65 7.34 -8.13
C THR A 112 -5.82 7.27 -7.15
N THR A 113 -6.84 6.51 -7.52
CA THR A 113 -8.01 6.27 -6.69
C THR A 113 -8.35 4.79 -6.72
N VAL A 114 -8.79 4.25 -5.60
CA VAL A 114 -9.39 2.91 -5.56
C VAL A 114 -10.62 2.90 -6.47
N ARG A 115 -10.70 1.89 -7.34
CA ARG A 115 -11.79 1.71 -8.29
C ARG A 115 -12.83 0.75 -7.75
#